data_AF-A0ABD0MR16-F1
#
_entry.id   AF-A0ABD0MR16-F1
#
_cell.length_a   1.000
_cell.length_b   1.000
_cell.length_c   1.000
_cell.angle_alpha   90.00
_cell.angle_beta   90.00
_cell.angle_gamma   90.00
#
_symmetry.space_group_name_H-M   'P 1'
#
loop_
_entity.id
_entity.type
_entity.pdbx_description
1 polymer ?
#
loop_
_entity_poly.entity_id
_entity_poly.type
_entity_poly.pdbx_seq_one_letter_code
_entity_poly.pdbx_strand_id
1 'polypeptide(L)'
;MGSIQNRPRKGRSTKLSARSVRQVQNLTSKNRCMSAASIALEAAEVEGPLVSGQTIHCTLQQVGLHRRHLRRKPLLKLAYKKAHKQFAEDNLSKSMNYWNHVLWSDETKINLFSSDGVQHVW
;
A
#
# COMPACT_ATOMS: atom_id res chain seq x y z
N MET A 1 42.03 -9.31 32.76
CA MET A 1 40.68 -8.94 33.27
C MET A 1 39.64 -9.60 32.38
N GLY A 2 39.24 -10.84 32.67
CA GLY A 2 38.22 -11.56 31.90
C GLY A 2 36.82 -11.25 32.44
N SER A 3 35.92 -10.74 31.61
CA SER A 3 34.53 -10.48 31.99
C SER A 3 33.72 -11.79 32.03
N ILE A 4 33.01 -12.03 33.13
CA ILE A 4 32.14 -13.20 33.39
C ILE A 4 30.70 -12.96 32.86
N GLN A 5 30.48 -11.84 32.16
CA GLN A 5 29.15 -11.46 31.68
C GLN A 5 28.72 -12.37 30.52
N ASN A 6 27.55 -13.00 30.65
CA ASN A 6 26.96 -13.82 29.59
C ASN A 6 26.66 -12.95 28.36
N ARG A 7 27.15 -13.37 27.20
CA ARG A 7 26.84 -12.69 25.93
C ARG A 7 25.35 -12.85 25.60
N PRO A 8 24.70 -11.85 24.99
CA PRO A 8 23.33 -12.00 24.52
C PRO A 8 23.24 -13.19 23.55
N ARG A 9 22.27 -14.06 23.79
CA ARG A 9 22.04 -15.25 22.96
C ARG A 9 21.56 -14.80 21.58
N LYS A 10 22.15 -15.35 20.52
CA LYS A 10 21.62 -15.18 19.17
C LYS A 10 20.27 -15.92 19.09
N GLY A 11 19.25 -15.23 18.59
CA GLY A 11 17.95 -15.84 18.32
C GLY A 11 18.02 -16.86 17.18
N ARG A 12 16.88 -17.47 16.88
CA ARG A 12 16.72 -18.39 15.74
C ARG A 12 17.04 -17.67 14.43
N SER A 13 17.77 -18.32 13.53
CA SER A 13 18.01 -17.79 12.18
C SER A 13 16.70 -17.62 11.40
N THR A 14 16.63 -16.56 10.59
CA THR A 14 15.48 -16.32 9.70
C THR A 14 15.48 -17.31 8.54
N LYS A 15 14.30 -17.73 8.09
CA LYS A 15 14.17 -18.59 6.91
C LYS A 15 14.46 -17.86 5.60
N LEU A 16 14.20 -16.56 5.55
CA LEU A 16 14.45 -15.73 4.39
C LEU A 16 15.86 -15.13 4.46
N SER A 17 16.60 -15.25 3.37
CA SER A 17 17.86 -14.56 3.16
C SER A 17 17.63 -13.07 2.89
N ALA A 18 18.67 -12.24 3.03
CA ALA A 18 18.57 -10.82 2.67
C ALA A 18 18.17 -10.60 1.19
N ARG A 19 18.55 -11.52 0.29
CA ARG A 19 18.16 -11.49 -1.11
C ARG A 19 16.67 -11.76 -1.28
N SER A 20 16.15 -12.79 -0.62
CA SER A 20 14.72 -13.14 -0.66
C SER A 20 13.86 -12.02 -0.07
N VAL A 21 14.32 -11.34 0.99
CA VAL A 21 13.62 -10.17 1.55
C VAL A 21 13.53 -9.02 0.53
N ARG A 22 14.63 -8.69 -0.17
CA ARG A 22 14.63 -7.67 -1.23
C ARG A 22 13.71 -8.05 -2.39
N GLN A 23 13.65 -9.32 -2.73
CA GLN A 23 12.75 -9.82 -3.77
C GLN A 23 11.28 -9.64 -3.37
N VAL A 24 10.91 -10.00 -2.14
CA VAL A 24 9.58 -9.77 -1.58
C VAL A 24 9.20 -8.29 -1.64
N GLN A 25 10.12 -7.39 -1.28
CA GLN A 25 9.91 -5.94 -1.39
C GLN A 25 9.69 -5.49 -2.85
N ASN A 26 10.48 -6.01 -3.79
CA ASN A 26 10.37 -5.67 -5.21
C ASN A 26 9.05 -6.15 -5.81
N LEU A 27 8.64 -7.39 -5.52
CA LEU A 27 7.34 -7.94 -5.95
C LEU A 27 6.18 -7.09 -5.42
N THR A 28 6.23 -6.77 -4.14
CA THR A 28 5.22 -5.93 -3.48
C THR A 28 5.18 -4.52 -4.08
N SER A 29 6.34 -3.93 -4.42
CA SER A 29 6.40 -2.60 -5.04
C SER A 29 5.86 -2.59 -6.47
N LYS A 30 6.08 -3.67 -7.24
CA LYS A 30 5.51 -3.84 -8.59
C LYS A 30 4.00 -3.97 -8.55
N ASN A 31 3.47 -4.75 -7.60
CA ASN A 31 2.03 -4.92 -7.41
C ASN A 31 1.66 -4.91 -5.92
N ARG A 32 1.29 -3.72 -5.44
CA ARG A 32 0.93 -3.49 -4.03
C ARG A 32 -0.35 -4.20 -3.59
N CYS A 33 -1.16 -4.70 -4.51
CA CYS A 33 -2.40 -5.41 -4.22
C CYS A 33 -2.22 -6.93 -4.03
N MET A 34 -1.01 -7.47 -4.23
CA MET A 34 -0.78 -8.90 -4.11
C MET A 34 -1.02 -9.40 -2.69
N SER A 35 -1.61 -10.61 -2.57
CA SER A 35 -1.76 -11.26 -1.27
C SER A 35 -0.41 -11.77 -0.76
N ALA A 36 -0.24 -11.87 0.57
CA ALA A 36 0.98 -12.44 1.14
C ALA A 36 1.25 -13.89 0.68
N ALA A 37 0.20 -14.66 0.43
CA ALA A 37 0.32 -16.03 -0.08
C ALA A 37 0.83 -16.04 -1.52
N SER A 38 0.29 -15.17 -2.39
CA SER A 38 0.76 -15.01 -3.76
C SER A 38 2.22 -14.53 -3.80
N ILE A 39 2.58 -13.58 -2.94
CA ILE A 39 3.96 -13.11 -2.82
C ILE A 39 4.89 -14.25 -2.36
N ALA A 40 4.44 -15.12 -1.45
CA ALA A 40 5.24 -16.27 -1.01
C ALA A 40 5.50 -17.27 -2.15
N LEU A 41 4.50 -17.52 -2.99
CA LEU A 41 4.62 -18.40 -4.15
C LEU A 41 5.59 -17.82 -5.19
N GLU A 42 5.37 -16.58 -5.63
CA GLU A 42 6.29 -15.94 -6.60
C GLU A 42 7.70 -15.75 -6.05
N ALA A 43 7.83 -15.49 -4.74
CA ALA A 43 9.14 -15.41 -4.12
C ALA A 43 9.90 -16.75 -4.21
N ALA A 44 9.20 -17.86 -3.95
CA ALA A 44 9.76 -19.21 -3.99
C ALA A 44 10.06 -19.70 -5.41
N GLU A 45 9.25 -19.31 -6.41
CA GLU A 45 9.47 -19.68 -7.82
C GLU A 45 10.79 -19.16 -8.38
N VAL A 46 11.18 -17.94 -8.02
CA VAL A 46 12.45 -17.37 -8.48
C VAL A 46 13.61 -17.95 -7.68
N GLU A 47 13.58 -17.84 -6.35
CA GLU A 47 14.66 -18.30 -5.48
C GLU A 47 14.27 -18.24 -4.00
N GLY A 48 14.21 -19.40 -3.35
CA GLY A 48 14.12 -19.48 -1.89
C GLY A 48 13.17 -20.55 -1.39
N PRO A 49 13.13 -20.77 -0.07
CA PRO A 49 12.21 -21.73 0.51
C PRO A 49 10.77 -21.20 0.40
N LEU A 50 9.83 -22.10 0.11
CA LEU A 50 8.41 -21.80 0.27
C LEU A 50 8.12 -21.47 1.74
N VAL A 51 7.63 -20.26 1.98
CA VAL A 51 7.26 -19.76 3.30
C VAL A 51 5.77 -19.52 3.42
N SER A 52 5.26 -19.44 4.65
CA SER A 52 3.86 -19.07 4.87
C SER A 52 3.61 -17.60 4.55
N GLY A 53 2.37 -17.27 4.17
CA GLY A 53 1.96 -15.87 4.01
C GLY A 53 2.17 -15.04 5.28
N GLN A 54 2.05 -15.64 6.47
CA GLN A 54 2.36 -14.95 7.73
C GLN A 54 3.83 -14.53 7.82
N THR A 55 4.75 -15.35 7.31
CA THR A 55 6.19 -15.03 7.28
C THR A 55 6.44 -13.82 6.37
N ILE A 56 5.79 -13.79 5.20
CA ILE A 56 5.84 -12.63 4.28
C ILE A 56 5.28 -11.39 4.97
N HIS A 57 4.13 -11.49 5.64
CA HIS A 57 3.53 -10.36 6.35
C HIS A 57 4.47 -9.79 7.42
N CYS A 58 5.05 -10.64 8.28
CA CYS A 58 6.02 -10.20 9.28
C CYS A 58 7.26 -9.56 8.65
N THR A 59 7.75 -10.13 7.54
CA THR A 59 8.90 -9.60 6.80
C THR A 59 8.60 -8.22 6.23
N LEU A 60 7.42 -8.02 5.62
CA LEU A 60 6.97 -6.74 5.09
C LEU A 60 6.86 -5.69 6.20
N GLN A 61 6.31 -6.05 7.37
CA GLN A 61 6.24 -5.16 8.52
C GLN A 61 7.62 -4.76 9.04
N GLN A 62 8.56 -5.71 9.11
CA GLN A 62 9.94 -5.44 9.54
C GLN A 62 10.66 -4.45 8.62
N VAL A 63 10.32 -4.43 7.34
CA VAL A 63 10.86 -3.46 6.36
C VAL A 63 10.00 -2.20 6.20
N GLY A 64 9.00 -2.01 7.06
CA GLY A 64 8.16 -0.81 7.09
C GLY A 64 7.01 -0.78 6.07
N LEU A 65 6.73 -1.89 5.39
CA LEU A 65 5.57 -2.04 4.52
C LEU A 65 4.39 -2.57 5.31
N HIS A 66 3.31 -1.82 5.31
CA HIS A 66 2.15 -2.10 6.14
C HIS A 66 0.90 -2.15 5.31
N ARG A 67 0.02 -3.10 5.64
CA ARG A 67 -1.29 -3.16 5.02
C ARG A 67 -2.08 -1.87 5.26
N ARG A 68 -2.68 -1.32 4.20
CA ARG A 68 -3.50 -0.10 4.18
C ARG A 68 -4.77 -0.34 3.36
N HIS A 69 -5.79 0.47 3.60
CA HIS A 69 -7.00 0.49 2.77
C HIS A 69 -6.68 1.16 1.43
N LEU A 70 -7.02 0.50 0.33
CA LEU A 70 -6.92 1.08 -0.99
C LEU A 70 -7.97 2.18 -1.15
N ARG A 71 -7.55 3.37 -1.55
CA ARG A 71 -8.47 4.46 -1.89
C ARG A 71 -9.06 4.20 -3.27
N ARG A 72 -10.37 4.01 -3.36
CA ARG A 72 -11.09 3.95 -4.64
C ARG A 72 -11.05 5.32 -5.30
N LYS A 73 -10.64 5.37 -6.56
CA LYS A 73 -10.65 6.58 -7.38
C LYS A 73 -11.31 6.26 -8.72
N PRO A 74 -12.13 7.17 -9.28
CA PRO A 74 -12.67 6.98 -10.61
C PRO A 74 -11.52 6.94 -11.63
N LEU A 75 -11.66 6.08 -12.64
CA LEU A 75 -10.72 6.05 -13.74
C LEU A 75 -10.98 7.26 -14.65
N LEU A 76 -10.14 8.29 -14.53
CA LEU A 76 -10.26 9.49 -15.35
C LEU A 76 -9.58 9.32 -16.71
N LYS A 77 -10.34 9.57 -17.79
CA LYS A 77 -9.80 9.73 -19.14
C LYS A 77 -8.86 10.94 -19.19
N LEU A 78 -7.91 10.93 -20.14
CA LEU A 78 -6.93 12.00 -20.28
C LEU A 78 -7.59 13.38 -20.52
N ALA A 79 -8.68 13.43 -21.28
CA ALA A 79 -9.45 14.65 -21.50
C ALA A 79 -9.98 15.25 -20.20
N TYR A 80 -10.59 14.44 -19.32
CA TYR A 80 -11.10 14.90 -18.02
C TYR A 80 -9.99 15.37 -17.09
N LYS A 81 -8.83 14.69 -17.09
CA LYS A 81 -7.66 15.16 -16.31
C LYS A 81 -7.22 16.56 -16.75
N LYS A 82 -7.18 16.80 -18.08
CA LYS A 82 -6.84 18.13 -18.63
C LYS A 82 -7.88 19.18 -18.25
N ALA A 83 -9.17 18.87 -18.43
CA ALA A 83 -10.26 19.79 -18.09
C ALA A 83 -10.27 20.14 -16.60
N HIS A 84 -10.11 19.16 -15.71
CA HIS A 84 -10.04 19.40 -14.27
C HIS A 84 -8.83 20.25 -13.89
N LYS A 85 -7.68 20.01 -14.51
CA LYS A 85 -6.48 20.82 -14.28
C LYS A 85 -6.70 22.26 -14.74
N GLN A 86 -7.20 22.47 -15.96
CA GLN A 86 -7.49 23.79 -16.49
C GLN A 86 -8.50 24.54 -15.60
N PHE A 87 -9.58 23.87 -15.19
CA PHE A 87 -10.55 24.45 -14.26
C PHE A 87 -9.91 24.88 -12.95
N ALA A 88 -9.01 24.07 -12.38
CA ALA A 88 -8.31 24.44 -11.15
C ALA A 88 -7.39 25.64 -11.36
N GLU A 89 -6.66 25.71 -12.47
CA GLU A 89 -5.78 26.84 -12.82
C GLU A 89 -6.58 28.14 -13.04
N ASP A 90 -7.66 28.08 -13.81
CA ASP A 90 -8.53 29.23 -14.12
C ASP A 90 -9.22 29.81 -12.88
N ASN A 91 -9.49 28.96 -11.89
CA ASN A 91 -10.21 29.35 -10.68
C ASN A 91 -9.30 29.55 -9.45
N LEU A 92 -7.98 29.36 -9.58
CA LEU A 92 -7.03 29.48 -8.47
C LEU A 92 -6.99 30.88 -7.86
N SER A 93 -7.12 31.92 -8.69
CA SER A 93 -7.07 33.34 -8.28
C SER A 93 -8.42 33.91 -7.85
N LYS A 94 -9.50 33.10 -7.89
CA LYS A 94 -10.83 33.56 -7.51
C LYS A 94 -10.89 33.87 -6.02
N SER A 95 -11.46 35.02 -5.67
CA SER A 95 -11.61 35.44 -4.29
C SER A 95 -12.67 34.63 -3.54
N MET A 96 -12.62 34.63 -2.22
CA MET A 96 -13.63 33.95 -1.40
C MET A 96 -15.05 34.48 -1.66
N ASN A 97 -15.19 35.78 -1.96
CA ASN A 97 -16.47 36.37 -2.33
C ASN A 97 -17.08 35.69 -3.57
N TYR A 98 -16.28 35.33 -4.58
CA TYR A 98 -16.79 34.57 -5.73
C TYR A 98 -17.37 33.23 -5.28
N TRP A 99 -16.61 32.47 -4.47
CA TRP A 99 -17.02 31.14 -4.00
C TRP A 99 -18.25 31.17 -3.08
N ASN A 100 -18.45 32.24 -2.31
CA ASN A 100 -19.62 32.40 -1.46
C ASN A 100 -20.95 32.49 -2.24
N HIS A 101 -20.89 32.84 -3.53
CA HIS A 101 -22.06 32.89 -4.41
C HIS A 101 -22.25 31.60 -5.23
N VAL A 102 -21.37 30.61 -5.07
CA VAL A 102 -21.48 29.32 -5.76
C VAL A 102 -22.26 28.35 -4.89
N LEU A 103 -23.42 27.90 -5.38
CA LEU A 103 -24.17 26.80 -4.79
C LEU A 103 -23.62 25.46 -5.31
N TRP A 104 -23.21 24.59 -4.39
CA TRP A 104 -22.73 23.25 -4.72
C TRP A 104 -23.84 22.22 -4.46
N SER A 105 -24.06 21.34 -5.43
CA SER A 105 -24.94 20.17 -5.28
C SER A 105 -24.23 18.94 -5.81
N ASP A 106 -24.34 17.82 -5.09
CA ASP A 106 -23.85 16.52 -5.53
C ASP A 106 -24.80 15.42 -5.02
N GLU A 107 -24.78 14.27 -5.67
CA GLU A 107 -25.57 13.10 -5.29
C GLU A 107 -24.65 12.05 -4.66
N THR A 108 -25.09 11.46 -3.54
CA THR A 108 -24.34 10.39 -2.88
C THR A 108 -25.20 9.16 -2.65
N LYS A 109 -24.60 7.98 -2.86
CA LYS A 109 -25.23 6.69 -2.62
C LYS A 109 -25.09 6.33 -1.14
N ILE A 110 -26.21 6.09 -0.46
CA ILE A 110 -26.24 5.60 0.93
C ILE A 110 -26.65 4.12 0.91
N ASN A 111 -25.73 3.24 1.32
CA ASN A 111 -26.02 1.81 1.40
C ASN A 111 -26.70 1.48 2.75
N LEU A 112 -27.91 0.90 2.72
CA LEU A 112 -28.61 0.43 3.92
C LEU A 112 -28.10 -0.95 4.39
N PHE A 113 -27.67 -1.79 3.45
CA PHE A 113 -27.13 -3.12 3.71
C PHE A 113 -25.86 -3.35 2.88
N SER A 114 -24.89 -4.04 3.48
CA SER A 114 -23.58 -4.40 2.88
C SER A 114 -22.66 -3.23 2.56
N SER A 115 -21.35 -3.51 2.49
CA SER A 115 -20.33 -2.54 2.07
C SER A 115 -19.93 -2.76 0.62
N ASP A 116 -19.53 -1.71 -0.09
CA ASP A 116 -19.07 -1.81 -1.49
C ASP A 116 -17.69 -2.50 -1.65
N GLY A 117 -17.21 -3.19 -0.61
CA GLY A 117 -15.95 -3.92 -0.58
C GLY A 117 -14.75 -3.03 -0.26
N VAL A 118 -13.93 -3.51 0.67
CA VAL A 118 -12.63 -2.91 1.00
C VAL A 118 -11.53 -3.73 0.36
N GLN A 119 -10.68 -3.06 -0.42
CA GLN A 119 -9.42 -3.64 -0.89
C GLN A 119 -8.27 -3.14 -0.03
N HIS A 120 -7.26 -3.99 0.10
CA HIS A 120 -6.04 -3.66 0.84
C HIS A 120 -4.83 -3.66 -0.08
N VAL A 121 -3.88 -2.81 0.26
CA VAL A 121 -2.55 -2.74 -0.36
C VAL A 121 -1.48 -2.75 0.71
N TRP A 122 -0.26 -3.14 0.34
CA TRP A 122 0.93 -3.03 1.19
C TRP A 122 1.63 -1.68 1.08
#